data_AF-A0A850MQI6-F1
#
_entry.id   AF-A0A850MQI6-F1
#
_cell.length_a   1.000
_cell.length_b   1.000
_cell.length_c   1.000
_cell.angle_alpha   90.00
_cell.angle_beta   90.00
_cell.angle_gamma   90.00
#
_symmetry.space_group_name_H-M   'P 1'
#
loop_
_entity.id
_entity.type
_entity.pdbx_description
1 polymer ?
#
loop_
_entity_poly.entity_id
_entity_poly.type
_entity_poly.pdbx_seq_one_letter_code
_entity_poly.pdbx_strand_id
1 'polypeptide(L)'
;MGDIQKYLKDHLFYFIGIGIIAALCIVVLITKPHAAAPEILDPTKDNFYNMVTFGLGLDSTILIWTIGLFLLYRWNKGGRSNTSLMIWGLGFLIYSLTFIAHIFRGWGFTWADETLSPEIFFLWRFGMILWAGASLYGILRILVEDKKKQIIPSIVVIIAGFLWFIYGLFFANVPINERIETMMYGFLFTIWIPICFSISYIFLIYGRKSNTTGPKVLFLGYLGLTITYMAWAPWHFGDVVYFYFVWYFLFLLSLVPLLIGFILLSRESESN
;
A
#
# COMPACT_ATOMS: atom_id res chain seq x y z
N MET A 1 -21.64 11.12 31.56
CA MET A 1 -21.60 10.09 30.50
C MET A 1 -21.40 10.81 29.17
N GLY A 2 -20.16 11.26 28.96
CA GLY A 2 -19.86 12.41 28.12
C GLY A 2 -18.84 12.05 27.06
N ASP A 3 -19.02 12.61 25.87
CA ASP A 3 -18.17 12.65 24.67
C ASP A 3 -17.48 11.37 24.19
N ILE A 4 -16.82 10.60 25.05
CA ILE A 4 -16.16 9.33 24.70
C ILE A 4 -17.17 8.29 24.20
N GLN A 5 -18.28 8.09 24.91
CA GLN A 5 -19.31 7.13 24.47
C GLN A 5 -19.93 7.53 23.13
N LYS A 6 -20.13 8.84 22.88
CA LYS A 6 -20.63 9.36 21.61
C LYS A 6 -19.60 9.16 20.50
N TYR A 7 -18.33 9.51 20.75
CA TYR A 7 -17.23 9.30 19.82
C TYR A 7 -17.04 7.83 19.43
N LEU A 8 -17.05 6.92 20.41
CA LEU A 8 -16.97 5.48 20.16
C LEU A 8 -18.15 4.97 19.32
N LYS A 9 -19.35 5.49 19.55
CA LYS A 9 -20.55 5.13 18.78
C LYS A 9 -20.46 5.66 17.34
N ASP A 10 -20.01 6.90 17.16
CA ASP A 10 -19.89 7.56 15.85
C ASP A 10 -18.79 6.90 14.99
N HIS A 11 -17.78 6.32 15.63
CA HIS A 11 -16.65 5.64 14.98
C HIS A 11 -16.62 4.13 15.19
N LEU A 12 -17.75 3.52 15.59
CA LEU A 12 -17.83 2.10 15.94
C LEU A 12 -17.30 1.19 14.82
N PHE A 13 -17.66 1.47 13.56
CA PHE A 13 -17.21 0.70 12.40
C PHE A 13 -15.70 0.76 12.19
N TYR A 14 -15.05 1.88 12.53
CA TYR A 14 -13.60 2.00 12.44
C TYR A 14 -12.94 1.11 13.49
N PHE A 15 -13.39 1.15 14.74
CA PHE A 15 -12.84 0.31 15.81
C PHE A 15 -13.08 -1.18 15.58
N ILE A 16 -14.28 -1.56 15.12
CA ILE A 16 -14.57 -2.93 14.70
C ILE A 16 -13.65 -3.34 13.55
N GLY A 17 -13.50 -2.49 12.54
CA GLY A 17 -12.62 -2.74 11.40
C GLY A 17 -11.16 -2.95 11.80
N ILE A 18 -10.60 -2.07 12.64
CA ILE A 18 -9.25 -2.23 13.20
C ILE A 18 -9.14 -3.50 14.06
N GLY A 19 -10.16 -3.84 14.83
CA GLY A 19 -10.20 -5.08 15.61
C GLY A 19 -10.19 -6.33 14.73
N ILE A 20 -10.97 -6.34 13.64
CA ILE A 20 -10.97 -7.41 12.64
C ILE A 20 -9.61 -7.48 11.94
N ILE A 21 -9.06 -6.34 11.53
CA ILE A 21 -7.72 -6.26 10.94
C ILE A 21 -6.72 -6.89 11.90
N ALA A 22 -6.66 -6.45 13.16
CA ALA A 22 -5.74 -6.98 14.16
C ALA A 22 -5.91 -8.49 14.39
N ALA A 23 -7.15 -8.98 14.44
CA ALA A 23 -7.42 -10.41 14.56
C ALA A 23 -6.91 -11.19 13.34
N LEU A 24 -7.18 -10.69 12.12
CA LEU A 24 -6.66 -11.27 10.89
C LEU A 24 -5.13 -11.20 10.84
N CYS A 25 -4.52 -10.11 11.31
CA CYS A 25 -3.06 -9.99 11.43
C CYS A 25 -2.49 -11.13 12.29
N ILE A 26 -3.06 -11.33 13.47
CA ILE A 26 -2.62 -12.37 14.41
C ILE A 26 -2.80 -13.75 13.79
N VAL A 27 -3.96 -14.00 13.17
CA VAL A 27 -4.23 -15.28 12.50
C VAL A 27 -3.20 -15.51 11.38
N VAL A 28 -3.00 -14.58 10.45
CA VAL A 28 -2.08 -14.75 9.33
C VAL A 28 -0.62 -14.91 9.79
N LEU A 29 -0.19 -14.14 10.79
CA LEU A 29 1.16 -14.26 11.35
C LEU A 29 1.41 -15.59 12.07
N ILE A 30 0.38 -16.19 12.67
CA ILE A 30 0.48 -17.49 13.35
C ILE A 30 0.35 -18.64 12.35
N THR A 31 -0.65 -18.59 11.48
CA THR A 31 -1.02 -19.73 10.65
C THR A 31 -0.19 -19.85 9.39
N LYS A 32 0.39 -18.74 8.90
CA LYS A 32 1.15 -18.65 7.64
C LYS A 32 0.47 -19.47 6.53
N PRO A 33 -0.50 -18.91 5.79
CA PRO A 33 -1.33 -19.71 4.89
C PRO A 33 -0.50 -20.45 3.84
N HIS A 34 -0.56 -21.78 3.91
CA HIS A 34 -0.01 -22.74 2.95
C HIS A 34 -1.15 -23.42 2.21
N ALA A 35 -0.98 -23.68 0.91
CA ALA A 35 -1.96 -24.46 0.14
C ALA A 35 -1.22 -25.33 -0.88
N ALA A 36 -1.76 -26.51 -1.18
CA ALA A 36 -1.16 -27.36 -2.20
C ALA A 36 -1.17 -26.66 -3.59
N ALA A 37 -0.01 -26.58 -4.23
CA ALA A 37 0.09 -26.13 -5.61
C ALA A 37 -0.51 -27.18 -6.56
N PRO A 38 -1.38 -26.79 -7.52
CA PRO A 38 -1.69 -27.63 -8.67
C PRO A 38 -0.43 -27.79 -9.54
N GLU A 39 -0.10 -29.03 -9.94
CA GLU A 39 1.09 -29.35 -10.78
C GLU A 39 1.15 -28.57 -12.12
N ILE A 40 0.03 -28.04 -12.60
CA ILE A 40 -0.12 -27.30 -13.87
C ILE A 40 0.50 -25.88 -13.79
N LEU A 41 0.85 -25.39 -12.60
CA LEU A 41 1.26 -23.99 -12.39
C LEU A 41 2.65 -23.87 -11.75
N ASP A 42 3.52 -24.85 -12.04
CA ASP A 42 4.92 -24.85 -11.61
C ASP A 42 5.70 -23.70 -12.31
N PRO A 43 6.12 -22.64 -11.59
CA PRO A 43 6.83 -21.51 -12.16
C PRO A 43 8.20 -21.89 -12.74
N THR A 44 8.69 -23.11 -12.46
CA THR A 44 9.94 -23.63 -13.02
C THR A 44 9.77 -24.28 -14.40
N LYS A 45 8.53 -24.51 -14.85
CA LYS A 45 8.23 -25.23 -16.10
C LYS A 45 7.65 -24.37 -17.21
N ASP A 46 7.04 -23.22 -16.90
CA ASP A 46 6.44 -22.33 -17.91
C ASP A 46 6.82 -20.86 -17.72
N ASN A 47 7.28 -20.22 -18.81
CA ASN A 47 7.54 -18.77 -18.90
C ASN A 47 6.30 -17.88 -18.59
N PHE A 48 5.13 -18.49 -18.38
CA PHE A 48 3.87 -17.84 -18.07
C PHE A 48 3.93 -16.97 -16.80
N TYR A 49 4.55 -17.46 -15.72
CA TYR A 49 4.67 -16.70 -14.47
C TYR A 49 5.46 -15.39 -14.67
N ASN A 50 6.54 -15.47 -15.44
CA ASN A 50 7.39 -14.33 -15.78
C ASN A 50 6.62 -13.31 -16.64
N MET A 51 5.86 -13.78 -17.64
CA MET A 51 5.02 -12.91 -18.48
C MET A 51 3.90 -12.22 -17.69
N VAL A 52 3.23 -12.92 -16.78
CA VAL A 52 2.17 -12.34 -15.94
C VAL A 52 2.75 -11.30 -14.98
N THR A 53 3.88 -11.62 -14.33
CA THR A 53 4.57 -10.69 -13.42
C THR A 53 5.02 -9.43 -14.17
N PHE A 54 5.55 -9.59 -15.38
CA PHE A 54 5.89 -8.47 -16.25
C PHE A 54 4.68 -7.60 -16.60
N GLY A 55 3.59 -8.19 -17.10
CA GLY A 55 2.40 -7.45 -17.54
C GLY A 55 1.74 -6.69 -16.40
N LEU A 56 1.50 -7.35 -15.27
CA LEU A 56 0.91 -6.72 -14.08
C LEU A 56 1.86 -5.68 -13.45
N GLY A 57 3.17 -5.91 -13.50
CA GLY A 57 4.22 -4.95 -13.17
C GLY A 57 4.13 -3.67 -13.97
N LEU A 58 4.04 -3.82 -15.30
CA LEU A 58 3.95 -2.72 -16.25
C LEU A 58 2.67 -1.90 -16.04
N ASP A 59 1.51 -2.55 -16.01
CA ASP A 59 0.23 -1.85 -15.86
C ASP A 59 0.14 -1.13 -14.50
N SER A 60 0.65 -1.76 -13.43
CA SER A 60 0.72 -1.12 -12.10
C SER A 60 1.64 0.10 -12.12
N THR A 61 2.79 0.00 -12.78
CA THR A 61 3.76 1.10 -12.90
C THR A 61 3.13 2.27 -13.66
N ILE A 62 2.46 2.00 -14.78
CA ILE A 62 1.76 3.00 -15.58
C ILE A 62 0.69 3.71 -14.74
N LEU A 63 -0.16 2.97 -14.03
CA LEU A 63 -1.21 3.57 -13.19
C LEU A 63 -0.62 4.41 -12.04
N ILE A 64 0.40 3.89 -11.35
CA ILE A 64 1.06 4.61 -10.25
C ILE A 64 1.75 5.88 -10.74
N TRP A 65 2.46 5.81 -11.87
CA TRP A 65 3.05 6.98 -12.50
C TRP A 65 1.99 7.98 -12.94
N THR A 66 0.90 7.51 -13.51
CA THR A 66 -0.21 8.39 -13.94
C THR A 66 -0.80 9.11 -12.74
N ILE A 67 -1.04 8.43 -11.62
CA ILE A 67 -1.48 9.05 -10.36
C ILE A 67 -0.44 10.06 -9.87
N GLY A 68 0.82 9.66 -9.75
CA GLY A 68 1.89 10.50 -9.24
C GLY A 68 2.11 11.77 -10.06
N LEU A 69 2.23 11.62 -11.38
CA LEU A 69 2.40 12.73 -12.32
C LEU A 69 1.16 13.62 -12.38
N PHE A 70 -0.05 13.06 -12.32
CA PHE A 70 -1.27 13.86 -12.25
C PHE A 70 -1.27 14.76 -11.00
N LEU A 71 -0.93 14.22 -9.83
CA LEU A 71 -0.86 14.99 -8.59
C LEU A 71 0.22 16.08 -8.64
N LEU A 72 1.40 15.78 -9.20
CA LEU A 72 2.48 16.76 -9.39
C LEU A 72 2.10 17.86 -10.39
N TYR A 73 1.44 17.49 -11.48
CA TYR A 73 0.90 18.43 -12.46
C TYR A 73 -0.10 19.38 -11.78
N ARG A 74 -1.02 18.85 -10.98
CA ARG A 74 -2.00 19.64 -10.22
C ARG A 74 -1.33 20.55 -9.20
N TRP A 75 -0.32 20.07 -8.49
CA TRP A 75 0.49 20.89 -7.58
C TRP A 75 1.12 22.07 -8.32
N ASN A 76 1.73 21.82 -9.48
CA ASN A 76 2.35 22.88 -10.28
C ASN A 76 1.31 23.86 -10.85
N LYS A 77 0.19 23.36 -11.39
CA LYS A 77 -0.91 24.19 -11.92
C LYS A 77 -1.54 25.08 -10.82
N GLY A 78 -1.66 24.56 -9.60
CA GLY A 78 -2.19 25.28 -8.43
C GLY A 78 -1.18 26.25 -7.78
N GLY A 79 -0.15 26.70 -8.50
CA GLY A 79 0.85 27.63 -7.99
C GLY A 79 1.73 27.07 -6.87
N ARG A 80 1.84 25.73 -6.77
CA ARG A 80 2.67 25.01 -5.79
C ARG A 80 2.24 25.19 -4.32
N SER A 81 1.04 25.69 -4.07
CA SER A 81 0.50 25.94 -2.73
C SER A 81 0.19 24.65 -1.96
N ASN A 82 -0.30 23.62 -2.65
CA ASN A 82 -0.74 22.37 -2.01
C ASN A 82 0.38 21.32 -1.95
N THR A 83 1.29 21.44 -0.98
CA THR A 83 2.29 20.44 -0.59
C THR A 83 1.78 19.01 -0.42
N SER A 84 0.50 18.75 -0.07
CA SER A 84 0.00 17.35 0.00
C SER A 84 0.03 16.68 -1.37
N LEU A 85 -0.36 17.42 -2.43
CA LEU A 85 -0.30 16.91 -3.80
C LEU A 85 1.14 16.62 -4.22
N MET A 86 2.09 17.46 -3.82
CA MET A 86 3.51 17.24 -4.06
C MET A 86 4.01 15.96 -3.38
N ILE A 87 3.75 15.82 -2.08
CA ILE A 87 4.24 14.69 -1.28
C ILE A 87 3.57 13.38 -1.68
N TRP A 88 2.26 13.36 -1.93
CA TRP A 88 1.60 12.19 -2.49
C TRP A 88 2.12 11.85 -3.89
N GLY A 89 2.29 12.85 -4.75
CA GLY A 89 2.82 12.65 -6.10
C GLY A 89 4.20 11.97 -6.08
N LEU A 90 5.14 12.53 -5.31
CA LEU A 90 6.47 11.93 -5.11
C LEU A 90 6.39 10.56 -4.43
N GLY A 91 5.49 10.39 -3.45
CA GLY A 91 5.27 9.12 -2.78
C GLY A 91 4.86 8.02 -3.75
N PHE A 92 3.90 8.27 -4.64
CA PHE A 92 3.50 7.31 -5.68
C PHE A 92 4.64 7.01 -6.65
N LEU A 93 5.39 8.02 -7.09
CA LEU A 93 6.55 7.79 -7.98
C LEU A 93 7.63 6.93 -7.32
N ILE A 94 7.94 7.18 -6.04
CA ILE A 94 8.90 6.35 -5.30
C ILE A 94 8.36 4.93 -5.09
N TYR A 95 7.06 4.80 -4.81
CA TYR A 95 6.42 3.49 -4.65
C TYR A 95 6.52 2.62 -5.90
N SER A 96 6.55 3.24 -7.09
CA SER A 96 6.66 2.54 -8.37
C SER A 96 7.94 1.70 -8.50
N LEU A 97 9.00 2.01 -7.76
CA LEU A 97 10.25 1.23 -7.76
C LEU A 97 10.00 -0.26 -7.49
N THR A 98 9.07 -0.55 -6.60
CA THR A 98 8.60 -1.91 -6.29
C THR A 98 8.15 -2.67 -7.55
N PHE A 99 7.38 -1.99 -8.40
CA PHE A 99 6.78 -2.59 -9.58
C PHE A 99 7.73 -2.61 -10.77
N ILE A 100 8.66 -1.65 -10.82
CA ILE A 100 9.79 -1.69 -11.75
C ILE A 100 10.64 -2.93 -11.50
N ALA A 101 10.88 -3.30 -10.22
CA ALA A 101 11.55 -4.55 -9.89
C ALA A 101 10.81 -5.76 -10.46
N HIS A 102 9.47 -5.81 -10.36
CA HIS A 102 8.69 -6.91 -10.94
C HIS A 102 8.81 -7.00 -12.46
N ILE A 103 8.85 -5.86 -13.16
CA ILE A 103 9.05 -5.82 -14.61
C ILE A 103 10.39 -6.48 -14.96
N PHE A 104 11.47 -6.05 -14.30
CA PHE A 104 12.80 -6.61 -14.56
C PHE A 104 12.91 -8.09 -14.12
N ARG A 105 12.29 -8.47 -13.01
CA ARG A 105 12.19 -9.86 -12.57
C ARG A 105 11.43 -10.72 -13.60
N GLY A 106 10.30 -10.23 -14.09
CA GLY A 106 9.51 -10.88 -15.16
C GLY A 106 10.26 -10.98 -16.48
N TRP A 107 11.28 -10.15 -16.71
CA TRP A 107 12.23 -10.29 -17.82
C TRP A 107 13.42 -11.22 -17.53
N GLY A 108 13.55 -11.76 -16.32
CA GLY A 108 14.60 -12.68 -15.93
C GLY A 108 15.87 -12.02 -15.36
N PHE A 109 15.82 -10.75 -14.97
CA PHE A 109 16.96 -10.07 -14.34
C PHE A 109 17.06 -10.43 -12.85
N THR A 110 18.11 -11.16 -12.48
CA THR A 110 18.34 -11.64 -11.11
C THR A 110 18.54 -10.52 -10.08
N TRP A 111 19.10 -9.37 -10.47
CA TRP A 111 19.25 -8.22 -9.57
C TRP A 111 17.92 -7.58 -9.14
N ALA A 112 16.83 -7.92 -9.83
CA ALA A 112 15.48 -7.48 -9.52
C ALA A 112 14.64 -8.59 -8.83
N ASP A 113 15.23 -9.78 -8.62
CA ASP A 113 14.54 -10.87 -7.96
C ASP A 113 14.62 -10.72 -6.44
N GLU A 114 13.56 -10.11 -5.90
CA GLU A 114 13.37 -9.83 -4.47
C GLU A 114 13.31 -11.09 -3.58
N THR A 115 13.28 -12.29 -4.16
CA THR A 115 13.31 -13.55 -3.40
C THR A 115 14.71 -14.06 -3.12
N LEU A 116 15.73 -13.54 -3.82
CA LEU A 116 17.09 -14.10 -3.77
C LEU A 116 17.86 -13.71 -2.50
N SER A 117 17.68 -12.47 -2.03
CA SER A 117 18.40 -12.01 -0.85
C SER A 117 17.67 -10.89 -0.11
N PRO A 118 17.87 -10.75 1.21
CA PRO A 118 17.28 -9.66 1.99
C PRO A 118 17.69 -8.26 1.51
N GLU A 119 18.89 -8.11 0.97
CA GLU A 119 19.40 -6.85 0.41
C GLU A 119 18.61 -6.44 -0.85
N ILE A 120 18.41 -7.36 -1.79
CA ILE A 120 17.65 -7.11 -3.02
C ILE A 120 16.20 -6.81 -2.66
N PHE A 121 15.61 -7.59 -1.76
CA PHE A 121 14.28 -7.32 -1.24
C PHE A 121 14.16 -5.90 -0.68
N PHE A 122 15.06 -5.50 0.23
CA PHE A 122 15.02 -4.18 0.85
C PHE A 122 15.20 -3.05 -0.15
N LEU A 123 16.12 -3.21 -1.12
CA LEU A 123 16.38 -2.25 -2.19
C LEU A 123 15.13 -1.93 -3.01
N TRP A 124 14.27 -2.91 -3.27
CA TRP A 124 13.06 -2.71 -4.07
C TRP A 124 11.83 -2.38 -3.24
N ARG A 125 11.87 -2.65 -1.92
CA ARG A 125 10.71 -2.49 -1.00
C ARG A 125 10.74 -1.21 -0.16
N PHE A 126 11.87 -0.52 -0.04
CA PHE A 126 11.92 0.70 0.78
C PHE A 126 10.95 1.78 0.28
N GLY A 127 10.61 1.78 -1.02
CA GLY A 127 9.63 2.69 -1.60
C GLY A 127 8.24 2.56 -0.95
N MET A 128 7.88 1.37 -0.47
CA MET A 128 6.64 1.15 0.30
C MET A 128 6.64 1.94 1.62
N ILE A 129 7.77 1.97 2.33
CA ILE A 129 7.93 2.67 3.60
C ILE A 129 7.74 4.17 3.39
N LEU A 130 8.41 4.72 2.38
CA LEU A 130 8.32 6.14 2.03
C LEU A 130 6.91 6.52 1.58
N TRP A 131 6.26 5.67 0.79
CA TRP A 131 4.87 5.89 0.37
C TRP A 131 3.90 5.91 1.55
N ALA A 132 4.05 5.01 2.51
CA ALA A 132 3.17 4.97 3.69
C ALA A 132 3.28 6.26 4.52
N GLY A 133 4.51 6.73 4.75
CA GLY A 133 4.76 8.01 5.43
C GLY A 133 4.24 9.22 4.63
N ALA A 134 4.48 9.26 3.33
CA ALA A 134 4.00 10.33 2.45
C ALA A 134 2.46 10.37 2.40
N SER A 135 1.82 9.21 2.33
CA SER A 135 0.36 9.06 2.32
C SER A 135 -0.26 9.57 3.61
N LEU A 136 0.30 9.16 4.76
CA LEU A 136 -0.12 9.63 6.07
C LEU A 136 0.05 11.15 6.21
N TYR A 137 1.19 11.69 5.77
CA TYR A 137 1.44 13.14 5.81
C TYR A 137 0.38 13.93 5.06
N GLY A 138 0.10 13.54 3.80
CA GLY A 138 -0.84 14.29 2.98
C GLY A 138 -2.27 14.26 3.54
N ILE A 139 -2.67 13.15 4.20
CA ILE A 139 -3.95 13.05 4.92
C ILE A 139 -3.96 13.89 6.19
N LEU A 140 -2.92 13.81 7.02
CA LEU A 140 -2.86 14.60 8.25
C LEU A 140 -2.91 16.09 7.97
N ARG A 141 -2.36 16.53 6.84
CA ARG A 141 -2.43 17.93 6.41
C ARG A 141 -3.85 18.38 6.03
N ILE A 142 -4.70 17.46 5.61
CA ILE A 142 -6.13 17.75 5.36
C ILE A 142 -6.89 17.85 6.68
N LEU A 143 -6.49 17.06 7.69
CA LEU A 143 -7.23 16.92 8.94
C LEU A 143 -6.79 17.86 10.06
N VAL A 144 -5.53 18.31 10.04
CA VAL A 144 -4.91 19.02 11.16
C VAL A 144 -4.14 20.21 10.65
N GLU A 145 -4.29 21.38 11.27
CA GLU A 145 -3.55 22.60 10.89
C GLU A 145 -2.11 22.61 11.42
N ASP A 146 -1.89 22.02 12.61
CA ASP A 146 -0.59 21.97 13.27
C ASP A 146 0.42 21.14 12.46
N LYS A 147 1.43 21.82 11.91
CA LYS A 147 2.52 21.22 11.13
C LYS A 147 3.24 20.10 11.86
N LYS A 148 3.44 20.20 13.19
CA LYS A 148 4.11 19.15 13.96
C LYS A 148 3.26 17.88 13.99
N LYS A 149 1.94 18.02 14.16
CA LYS A 149 1.00 16.90 14.14
C LYS A 149 0.85 16.26 12.76
N GLN A 150 1.25 16.95 11.69
CA GLN A 150 1.34 16.38 10.33
C GLN A 150 2.67 15.63 10.11
N ILE A 151 3.78 16.26 10.50
CA ILE A 151 5.13 15.78 10.19
C ILE A 151 5.56 14.64 11.11
N ILE A 152 5.38 14.78 12.43
CA ILE A 152 5.93 13.83 13.40
C ILE A 152 5.39 12.42 13.18
N PRO A 153 4.06 12.17 13.07
CA PRO A 153 3.55 10.82 12.84
C PRO A 153 4.06 10.21 11.54
N SER A 154 4.19 11.02 10.50
CA SER A 154 4.67 10.58 9.18
C SER A 154 6.15 10.17 9.21
N ILE A 155 7.00 10.95 9.89
CA ILE A 155 8.40 10.60 10.12
C ILE A 155 8.52 9.36 11.01
N VAL A 156 7.70 9.25 12.05
CA VAL A 156 7.69 8.07 12.93
C VAL A 156 7.37 6.80 12.13
N VAL A 157 6.39 6.84 11.22
CA VAL A 157 6.09 5.71 10.32
C VAL A 157 7.29 5.34 9.45
N ILE A 158 7.98 6.33 8.88
CA ILE A 158 9.16 6.10 8.03
C ILE A 158 10.29 5.47 8.86
N ILE A 159 10.62 6.04 10.01
CA ILE A 159 11.67 5.53 10.90
C ILE A 159 11.32 4.13 11.38
N ALA A 160 10.09 3.91 11.84
CA ALA A 160 9.64 2.60 12.31
C ALA A 160 9.70 1.55 11.19
N GLY A 161 9.28 1.88 9.97
CA GLY A 161 9.37 0.98 8.83
C GLY A 161 10.81 0.65 8.45
N PHE A 162 11.70 1.64 8.42
CA PHE A 162 13.12 1.41 8.15
C PHE A 162 13.79 0.58 9.24
N LEU A 163 13.56 0.91 10.52
CA LEU A 163 14.06 0.12 11.64
C LEU A 163 13.52 -1.31 11.60
N TRP A 164 12.24 -1.50 11.28
CA TRP A 164 11.60 -2.81 11.15
C TRP A 164 12.32 -3.67 10.11
N PHE A 165 12.50 -3.16 8.89
CA PHE A 165 13.16 -3.93 7.84
C PHE A 165 14.66 -4.08 8.07
N ILE A 166 15.38 -3.04 8.50
CA ILE A 166 16.83 -3.13 8.74
C ILE A 166 17.12 -4.14 9.87
N TYR A 167 16.45 -3.99 11.02
CA TYR A 167 16.59 -4.93 12.12
C TYR A 167 16.15 -6.33 11.70
N GLY A 168 14.97 -6.43 11.11
CA GLY A 168 14.33 -7.67 10.72
C GLY A 168 15.09 -8.52 9.71
N LEU A 169 15.57 -7.89 8.65
CA LEU A 169 16.23 -8.59 7.54
C LEU A 169 17.68 -8.94 7.87
N PHE A 170 18.39 -8.06 8.59
CA PHE A 170 19.84 -8.19 8.77
C PHE A 170 20.26 -8.67 10.15
N PHE A 171 19.47 -8.40 11.20
CA PHE A 171 19.89 -8.63 12.60
C PHE A 171 18.96 -9.56 13.40
N ALA A 172 17.71 -9.74 12.99
CA ALA A 172 16.77 -10.56 13.73
C ALA A 172 17.17 -12.04 13.67
N ASN A 173 16.99 -12.73 14.80
CA ASN A 173 17.28 -14.15 14.93
C ASN A 173 16.13 -15.01 14.37
N VAL A 174 15.77 -14.76 13.10
CA VAL A 174 14.77 -15.48 12.33
C VAL A 174 15.52 -16.32 11.26
N PRO A 175 15.11 -17.56 10.98
CA PRO A 175 15.71 -18.38 9.93
C PRO A 175 15.81 -17.61 8.62
N ILE A 176 16.97 -17.70 7.94
CA ILE A 176 17.27 -16.90 6.74
C ILE A 176 16.19 -17.03 5.66
N ASN A 177 15.63 -18.24 5.51
CA ASN A 177 14.58 -18.57 4.55
C ASN A 177 13.22 -17.90 4.86
N GLU A 178 13.01 -17.44 6.09
CA GLU A 178 11.73 -16.89 6.57
C GLU A 178 11.79 -15.39 6.88
N ARG A 179 12.98 -14.75 6.77
CA ARG A 179 13.16 -13.34 7.16
C ARG A 179 12.32 -12.39 6.33
N ILE A 180 12.40 -12.50 5.01
CA ILE A 180 11.68 -11.63 4.07
C ILE A 180 10.17 -11.71 4.33
N GLU A 181 9.66 -12.94 4.40
CA GLU A 181 8.26 -13.23 4.64
C GLU A 181 7.77 -12.62 5.97
N THR A 182 8.46 -12.97 7.07
CA THR A 182 8.07 -12.52 8.42
C THR A 182 8.10 -11.00 8.52
N MET A 183 9.13 -10.36 7.98
CA MET A 183 9.28 -8.90 8.06
C MET A 183 8.26 -8.18 7.22
N MET A 184 7.94 -8.71 6.04
CA MET A 184 6.98 -8.07 5.17
C MET A 184 5.55 -8.25 5.68
N TYR A 185 5.17 -9.42 6.18
CA TYR A 185 3.88 -9.56 6.87
C TYR A 185 3.77 -8.65 8.08
N GLY A 186 4.82 -8.62 8.91
CA GLY A 186 4.88 -7.72 10.05
C GLY A 186 4.66 -6.27 9.62
N PHE A 187 5.39 -5.79 8.62
CA PHE A 187 5.23 -4.43 8.08
C PHE A 187 3.82 -4.19 7.53
N LEU A 188 3.28 -5.11 6.75
CA LEU A 188 1.98 -4.95 6.14
C LEU A 188 0.88 -4.83 7.18
N PHE A 189 0.87 -5.74 8.14
CA PHE A 189 -0.21 -5.87 9.11
C PHE A 189 -0.09 -4.88 10.28
N THR A 190 1.10 -4.33 10.55
CA THR A 190 1.29 -3.34 11.63
C THR A 190 1.39 -1.90 11.16
N ILE A 191 1.81 -1.66 9.91
CA ILE A 191 2.02 -0.30 9.38
C ILE A 191 1.13 -0.06 8.16
N TRP A 192 1.31 -0.84 7.08
CA TRP A 192 0.69 -0.55 5.79
C TRP A 192 -0.85 -0.58 5.82
N ILE A 193 -1.42 -1.70 6.26
CA ILE A 193 -2.85 -1.98 6.28
C ILE A 193 -3.56 -1.01 7.25
N PRO A 194 -3.08 -0.80 8.50
CA PRO A 194 -3.68 0.21 9.39
C PRO A 194 -3.69 1.62 8.79
N ILE A 195 -2.62 2.03 8.11
CA ILE A 195 -2.56 3.34 7.45
C ILE A 195 -3.57 3.39 6.30
N CYS A 196 -3.55 2.42 5.38
CA CYS A 196 -4.48 2.39 4.24
C CYS A 196 -5.94 2.39 4.69
N PHE A 197 -6.27 1.59 5.72
CA PHE A 197 -7.62 1.52 6.27
C PHE A 197 -8.03 2.85 6.92
N SER A 198 -7.12 3.50 7.65
CA SER A 198 -7.38 4.81 8.26
C SER A 198 -7.66 5.87 7.20
N ILE A 199 -6.83 5.92 6.15
CA ILE A 199 -7.00 6.84 5.02
C ILE A 199 -8.33 6.58 4.31
N SER A 200 -8.64 5.31 4.03
CA SER A 200 -9.91 4.89 3.45
C SER A 200 -11.10 5.40 4.27
N TYR A 201 -11.08 5.15 5.58
CA TYR A 201 -12.14 5.58 6.49
C TYR A 201 -12.31 7.11 6.55
N ILE A 202 -11.20 7.85 6.52
CA ILE A 202 -11.22 9.33 6.48
C ILE A 202 -11.90 9.83 5.21
N PHE A 203 -11.56 9.26 4.05
CA PHE A 203 -12.20 9.61 2.79
C PHE A 203 -13.68 9.25 2.75
N LEU A 204 -14.09 8.14 3.39
CA LEU A 204 -15.50 7.78 3.55
C LEU A 204 -16.26 8.85 4.35
N ILE A 205 -15.73 9.26 5.51
CA ILE A 205 -16.37 10.30 6.33
C ILE A 205 -16.44 11.61 5.56
N TYR A 206 -15.33 12.02 4.96
CA TYR A 206 -15.24 13.30 4.24
C TYR A 206 -16.20 13.32 3.05
N GLY A 207 -16.25 12.26 2.24
CA GLY A 207 -17.18 12.14 1.11
C GLY A 207 -18.65 12.13 1.54
N ARG A 208 -18.97 11.51 2.68
CA ARG A 208 -20.35 11.54 3.23
C ARG A 208 -20.74 12.93 3.73
N LYS A 209 -19.83 13.64 4.42
CA LYS A 209 -20.11 14.96 4.99
C LYS A 209 -20.15 16.08 3.95
N SER A 210 -19.22 16.06 2.99
CA SER A 210 -19.15 17.06 1.91
C SER A 210 -20.08 16.77 0.74
N ASN A 211 -20.70 15.58 0.72
CA ASN A 211 -21.50 15.08 -0.39
C ASN A 211 -20.79 15.06 -1.76
N THR A 212 -19.46 15.02 -1.76
CA THR A 212 -18.64 14.93 -2.97
C THR A 212 -18.39 13.47 -3.37
N THR A 213 -18.19 13.23 -4.67
CA THR A 213 -17.99 11.89 -5.22
C THR A 213 -16.52 11.49 -5.18
N GLY A 214 -15.59 12.41 -5.44
CA GLY A 214 -14.14 12.13 -5.48
C GLY A 214 -13.63 11.37 -4.25
N PRO A 215 -13.90 11.85 -3.01
CA PRO A 215 -13.53 11.15 -1.78
C PRO A 215 -14.17 9.77 -1.63
N LYS A 216 -15.43 9.58 -2.07
CA LYS A 216 -16.09 8.27 -2.01
C LYS A 216 -15.37 7.26 -2.91
N VAL A 217 -14.87 7.70 -4.06
CA VAL A 217 -14.08 6.85 -4.97
C VAL A 217 -12.67 6.59 -4.41
N LEU A 218 -12.03 7.59 -3.79
CA LEU A 218 -10.75 7.41 -3.09
C LEU A 218 -10.87 6.40 -1.93
N PHE A 219 -11.98 6.43 -1.18
CA PHE A 219 -12.29 5.43 -0.16
C PHE A 219 -12.24 4.01 -0.73
N LEU A 220 -12.88 3.75 -1.88
CA LEU A 220 -12.88 2.45 -2.53
C LEU A 220 -11.46 2.01 -2.95
N GLY A 221 -10.67 2.94 -3.49
CA GLY A 221 -9.28 2.65 -3.86
C GLY A 221 -8.41 2.25 -2.66
N TYR A 222 -8.42 3.05 -1.58
CA TYR A 222 -7.66 2.73 -0.36
C TYR A 222 -8.21 1.52 0.41
N LEU A 223 -9.52 1.25 0.34
CA LEU A 223 -10.10 0.02 0.88
C LEU A 223 -9.63 -1.19 0.08
N GLY A 224 -9.63 -1.08 -1.25
CA GLY A 224 -9.09 -2.08 -2.16
C GLY A 224 -7.63 -2.40 -1.82
N LEU A 225 -6.78 -1.38 -1.68
CA LEU A 225 -5.39 -1.55 -1.25
C LEU A 225 -5.29 -2.29 0.09
N THR A 226 -6.09 -1.89 1.08
CA THR A 226 -6.15 -2.57 2.39
C THR A 226 -6.42 -4.06 2.22
N ILE A 227 -7.45 -4.43 1.44
CA ILE A 227 -7.87 -5.82 1.23
C ILE A 227 -6.82 -6.60 0.43
N THR A 228 -6.29 -6.04 -0.65
CA THR A 228 -5.35 -6.76 -1.53
C THR A 228 -4.04 -7.05 -0.82
N TYR A 229 -3.59 -6.16 0.07
CA TYR A 229 -2.39 -6.37 0.86
C TYR A 229 -2.57 -7.31 2.06
N MET A 230 -3.81 -7.57 2.53
CA MET A 230 -4.05 -8.65 3.49
C MET A 230 -3.72 -10.03 2.88
N ALA A 231 -3.88 -10.16 1.57
CA ALA A 231 -3.55 -11.36 0.83
C ALA A 231 -2.22 -11.23 0.07
N TRP A 232 -1.28 -10.44 0.60
CA TRP A 232 0.08 -10.37 0.08
C TRP A 232 0.87 -11.69 0.26
N ALA A 233 0.40 -12.54 1.17
CA ALA A 233 0.89 -13.89 1.46
C ALA A 233 1.43 -14.71 0.26
N PRO A 234 0.74 -14.83 -0.89
CA PRO A 234 1.13 -15.77 -1.95
C PRO A 234 2.35 -15.36 -2.77
N TRP A 235 3.03 -14.26 -2.40
CA TRP A 235 4.15 -13.72 -3.14
C TRP A 235 5.45 -14.55 -3.08
N HIS A 236 5.65 -15.35 -2.03
CA HIS A 236 6.92 -16.02 -1.75
C HIS A 236 6.81 -17.51 -1.45
N PHE A 237 5.60 -18.05 -1.33
CA PHE A 237 5.44 -19.49 -1.16
C PHE A 237 5.20 -20.15 -2.51
N GLY A 238 6.09 -21.08 -2.87
CA GLY A 238 5.99 -21.83 -4.12
C GLY A 238 4.69 -22.63 -4.25
N ASP A 239 3.99 -22.88 -3.14
CA ASP A 239 2.78 -23.69 -3.06
C ASP A 239 1.48 -22.87 -3.33
N VAL A 240 1.49 -21.53 -3.17
CA VAL A 240 0.34 -20.63 -3.46
C VAL A 240 0.62 -19.57 -4.52
N VAL A 241 1.78 -19.63 -5.19
CA VAL A 241 2.25 -18.63 -6.15
C VAL A 241 1.26 -18.35 -7.29
N TYR A 242 0.30 -19.25 -7.54
CA TYR A 242 -0.74 -19.07 -8.55
C TYR A 242 -1.89 -18.15 -8.10
N PHE A 243 -2.24 -18.06 -6.81
CA PHE A 243 -3.27 -17.09 -6.38
C PHE A 243 -2.77 -15.64 -6.47
N TYR A 244 -1.47 -15.46 -6.59
CA TYR A 244 -0.81 -14.17 -6.75
C TYR A 244 -1.41 -13.32 -7.87
N PHE A 245 -1.65 -13.88 -9.06
CA PHE A 245 -2.14 -13.09 -10.19
C PHE A 245 -3.51 -12.47 -9.89
N VAL A 246 -4.36 -13.18 -9.13
CA VAL A 246 -5.68 -12.68 -8.73
C VAL A 246 -5.52 -11.48 -7.81
N TRP A 247 -4.72 -11.60 -6.76
CA TRP A 247 -4.52 -10.53 -5.78
C TRP A 247 -3.79 -9.33 -6.36
N TYR A 248 -2.87 -9.56 -7.28
CA TYR A 248 -2.17 -8.51 -7.99
C TYR A 248 -3.10 -7.81 -9.00
N PHE A 249 -3.94 -8.55 -9.72
CA PHE A 249 -4.98 -7.96 -10.54
C PHE A 249 -5.99 -7.14 -9.71
N LEU A 250 -6.40 -7.63 -8.54
CA LEU A 250 -7.25 -6.87 -7.62
C LEU A 250 -6.54 -5.62 -7.09
N PHE A 251 -5.23 -5.69 -6.83
CA PHE A 251 -4.43 -4.50 -6.50
C PHE A 251 -4.47 -3.49 -7.65
N LEU A 252 -4.32 -3.94 -8.88
CA LEU A 252 -4.43 -3.08 -10.05
C LEU A 252 -5.81 -2.41 -10.16
N LEU A 253 -6.88 -3.18 -9.95
CA LEU A 253 -8.24 -2.66 -9.88
C LEU A 253 -8.44 -1.65 -8.76
N SER A 254 -7.67 -1.71 -7.67
CA SER A 254 -7.73 -0.71 -6.59
C SER A 254 -7.06 0.62 -6.95
N LEU A 255 -6.05 0.60 -7.84
CA LEU A 255 -5.38 1.81 -8.33
C LEU A 255 -6.28 2.64 -9.25
N VAL A 256 -7.19 1.99 -9.99
CA VAL A 256 -8.10 2.69 -10.91
C VAL A 256 -9.04 3.67 -10.18
N PRO A 257 -9.77 3.27 -9.11
CA PRO A 257 -10.50 4.20 -8.26
C PRO A 257 -9.61 5.27 -7.62
N LEU A 258 -8.35 5.00 -7.26
CA LEU A 258 -7.47 6.05 -6.75
C LEU A 258 -7.24 7.15 -7.79
N LEU A 259 -6.90 6.77 -9.02
CA LEU A 259 -6.72 7.71 -10.12
C LEU A 259 -7.99 8.52 -10.40
N ILE A 260 -9.12 7.83 -10.58
CA ILE A 260 -10.42 8.47 -10.84
C ILE A 260 -10.81 9.39 -9.68
N GLY A 261 -10.63 8.94 -8.44
CA GLY A 261 -10.94 9.69 -7.23
C GLY A 261 -10.14 10.99 -7.12
N PHE A 262 -8.83 10.96 -7.40
CA PHE A 262 -8.01 12.18 -7.42
C PHE A 262 -8.42 13.15 -8.54
N ILE A 263 -8.79 12.63 -9.72
CA ILE A 263 -9.30 13.46 -10.82
C ILE A 263 -10.63 14.12 -10.43
N LEU A 264 -11.58 13.36 -9.90
CA LEU A 264 -12.88 13.87 -9.49
C LEU A 264 -12.75 14.91 -8.38
N LEU A 265 -11.97 14.62 -7.34
CA LEU A 265 -11.71 15.55 -6.24
C LEU A 265 -11.17 16.89 -6.76
N SER A 266 -10.28 16.84 -7.74
CA SER A 266 -9.75 18.04 -8.39
C SER A 266 -10.83 18.83 -9.12
N ARG A 267 -11.73 18.17 -9.86
CA ARG A 267 -12.79 18.87 -10.61
C ARG A 267 -13.82 19.50 -9.67
N GLU A 268 -14.19 18.78 -8.61
CA GLU A 268 -15.12 19.26 -7.59
C GLU A 268 -14.55 20.48 -6.83
N SER A 269 -13.22 20.56 -6.67
CA SER A 269 -12.57 21.73 -6.07
C SER A 269 -12.53 22.97 -6.97
N GLU A 270 -12.66 22.81 -8.30
CA GLU A 270 -12.66 23.93 -9.25
C GLU A 270 -14.08 24.47 -9.51
N SER A 271 -15.12 23.70 -9.18
CA SER A 271 -16.52 24.08 -9.34
C SER A 271 -17.13 24.82 -8.13
N ASN A 272 -16.38 24.91 -7.03
CA ASN A 272 -16.75 25.61 -5.79
C ASN A 272 -15.88 26.86 -5.62
#